data_AF-A0A226ME95-F1
#
_entry.id   AF-A0A226ME95-F1
#
_cell.length_a   1.000
_cell.length_b   1.000
_cell.length_c   1.000
_cell.angle_alpha   90.00
_cell.angle_beta   90.00
_cell.angle_gamma   90.00
#
_symmetry.space_group_name_H-M   'P 1'
#
loop_
_entity.id
_entity.type
_entity.pdbx_description
1 polymer ?
#
loop_
_entity_poly.entity_id
_entity_poly.type
_entity_poly.pdbx_seq_one_letter_code
_entity_poly.pdbx_strand_id
1 'polypeptide(L)'
;MAQSVFYADLRFAKGPGGHGTVSQVLEAGESHGTPTPPHMANIITPLLPDLLPTDGTDDTDSPYENVVPGSAPTGTAGKETQHSPEHWSRQRCIPVGLLAASLLLLVALVTLGICYWQVTRQLQNISMEQDSERNRFSQEAQAWEQSLEQRQQELARVQEELQQAWQEGNSSQQELARWEAKLLRVTEALNVTQEELQDVQGKLIAIEQAVSSLHVCLNADCCPSGWLLYRGKCLFISEVNKNWSDSYWDCKDKSSLLLVKRGWESWILPV
;
A
#
# COMPACT_ATOMS: atom_id res chain seq x y z
N MET A 1 75.18 -7.11 -80.69
CA MET A 1 74.92 -8.56 -80.45
C MET A 1 73.49 -8.70 -79.96
N ALA A 2 72.88 -9.88 -80.12
CA ALA A 2 71.45 -10.09 -79.90
C ALA A 2 71.06 -10.27 -78.42
N GLN A 3 69.76 -10.55 -78.21
CA GLN A 3 69.06 -10.99 -76.98
C GLN A 3 68.48 -9.86 -76.09
N SER A 4 67.24 -9.95 -75.58
CA SER A 4 66.03 -10.69 -76.02
C SER A 4 64.83 -10.22 -75.18
N VAL A 5 63.64 -10.10 -75.79
CA VAL A 5 62.40 -9.64 -75.12
C VAL A 5 61.75 -10.75 -74.29
N PHE A 6 61.60 -10.56 -72.97
CA PHE A 6 60.78 -11.38 -72.06
C PHE A 6 60.40 -10.55 -70.79
N TYR A 7 59.21 -10.66 -70.18
CA TYR A 7 57.95 -11.29 -70.61
C TYR A 7 56.75 -10.79 -69.75
N ALA A 8 55.54 -11.01 -70.26
CA ALA A 8 54.19 -10.99 -69.64
C ALA A 8 53.75 -9.86 -68.66
N ASP A 9 52.67 -9.23 -69.10
CA ASP A 9 51.79 -8.32 -68.38
C ASP A 9 50.72 -9.08 -67.55
N LEU A 10 50.04 -8.41 -66.60
CA LEU A 10 49.01 -8.98 -65.70
C LEU A 10 47.83 -8.00 -65.49
N ARG A 11 46.56 -8.51 -65.41
CA ARG A 11 45.28 -7.92 -64.86
C ARG A 11 44.07 -7.62 -65.81
N PHE A 12 43.01 -8.45 -65.68
CA PHE A 12 41.62 -8.07 -65.28
C PHE A 12 40.66 -7.12 -66.09
N ALA A 13 39.40 -7.57 -66.25
CA ALA A 13 38.19 -6.83 -66.71
C ALA A 13 37.28 -6.19 -65.61
N LYS A 14 36.04 -5.74 -65.94
CA LYS A 14 35.10 -4.90 -65.13
C LYS A 14 33.75 -5.59 -64.80
N GLY A 15 33.04 -5.14 -63.75
CA GLY A 15 31.64 -5.51 -63.43
C GLY A 15 30.68 -4.30 -63.38
N PRO A 16 29.35 -4.49 -63.53
CA PRO A 16 28.36 -3.40 -63.68
C PRO A 16 27.84 -2.86 -62.33
N GLY A 17 27.31 -1.63 -62.34
CA GLY A 17 26.67 -1.00 -61.18
C GLY A 17 25.15 -0.98 -61.27
N GLY A 18 24.47 -0.91 -60.12
CA GLY A 18 23.03 -0.71 -59.99
C GLY A 18 22.72 0.45 -59.04
N HIS A 19 21.78 1.31 -59.44
CA HIS A 19 21.26 2.39 -58.60
C HIS A 19 20.27 1.83 -57.56
N GLY A 20 20.23 2.44 -56.37
CA GLY A 20 19.18 2.17 -55.37
C GLY A 20 17.99 3.12 -55.50
N THR A 21 16.89 2.76 -54.84
CA THR A 21 15.72 3.63 -54.64
C THR A 21 15.18 3.45 -53.21
N VAL A 22 14.87 4.57 -52.55
CA VAL A 22 14.19 4.66 -51.25
C VAL A 22 12.76 5.17 -51.46
N SER A 23 11.80 4.65 -50.69
CA SER A 23 10.61 5.34 -50.16
C SER A 23 9.91 4.37 -49.18
N GLN A 24 9.76 4.71 -47.91
CA GLN A 24 8.70 5.58 -47.34
C GLN A 24 7.28 5.07 -47.57
N VAL A 25 6.58 4.75 -46.48
CA VAL A 25 5.12 4.56 -46.39
C VAL A 25 4.63 5.25 -45.11
N LEU A 26 3.52 5.98 -45.21
CA LEU A 26 2.78 6.58 -44.10
C LEU A 26 1.78 5.57 -43.51
N GLU A 27 1.37 5.77 -42.26
CA GLU A 27 -0.03 5.98 -41.80
C GLU A 27 0.00 6.16 -40.26
N ALA A 28 -0.78 7.04 -39.63
CA ALA A 28 -2.23 6.96 -39.34
C ALA A 28 -2.61 5.66 -38.59
N GLY A 29 -3.46 5.67 -37.57
CA GLY A 29 -4.22 6.75 -36.91
C GLY A 29 -4.96 6.16 -35.69
N GLU A 30 -6.08 6.77 -35.28
CA GLU A 30 -7.03 6.27 -34.25
C GLU A 30 -6.51 6.11 -32.79
N SER A 31 -7.36 6.03 -31.76
CA SER A 31 -8.66 6.68 -31.48
C SER A 31 -9.06 6.44 -30.01
N HIS A 32 -10.03 7.22 -29.52
CA HIS A 32 -10.85 6.99 -28.32
C HIS A 32 -10.19 6.89 -26.93
N GLY A 33 -10.92 7.41 -25.93
CA GLY A 33 -10.86 6.85 -24.57
C GLY A 33 -10.75 7.85 -23.42
N THR A 34 -11.83 8.58 -23.10
CA THR A 34 -12.01 9.13 -21.75
C THR A 34 -12.75 8.11 -20.90
N PRO A 35 -12.20 7.69 -19.76
CA PRO A 35 -13.00 7.48 -18.56
C PRO A 35 -12.51 8.35 -17.40
N THR A 36 -13.47 8.92 -16.66
CA THR A 36 -13.25 9.61 -15.39
C THR A 36 -12.78 8.64 -14.28
N PRO A 37 -12.07 9.14 -13.25
CA PRO A 37 -11.56 8.31 -12.17
C PRO A 37 -12.67 7.86 -11.18
N PRO A 38 -12.51 6.72 -10.50
CA PRO A 38 -13.43 6.30 -9.44
C PRO A 38 -13.18 7.12 -8.16
N HIS A 39 -14.15 7.95 -7.78
CA HIS A 39 -14.18 8.55 -6.46
C HIS A 39 -14.92 7.60 -5.52
N MET A 40 -14.20 6.85 -4.67
CA MET A 40 -14.85 6.10 -3.60
C MET A 40 -15.35 7.06 -2.51
N ALA A 41 -16.54 6.75 -1.99
CA ALA A 41 -17.26 7.59 -1.03
C ALA A 41 -16.69 7.44 0.37
N ASN A 42 -16.82 8.49 1.18
CA ASN A 42 -16.66 8.42 2.62
C ASN A 42 -17.95 8.92 3.26
N ILE A 43 -18.73 8.01 3.86
CA ILE A 43 -19.98 8.32 4.56
C ILE A 43 -19.86 7.79 5.98
N ILE A 44 -19.69 8.67 6.95
CA ILE A 44 -20.20 8.46 8.32
C ILE A 44 -20.83 9.77 8.79
N THR A 45 -22.16 9.79 8.73
CA THR A 45 -23.02 10.65 9.57
C THR A 45 -23.61 9.75 10.65
N PRO A 46 -23.79 10.24 11.88
CA PRO A 46 -25.03 9.95 12.58
C PRO A 46 -25.80 11.23 12.92
N LEU A 47 -27.11 11.18 12.73
CA LEU A 47 -28.03 12.24 13.11
C LEU A 47 -28.30 12.25 14.62
N LEU A 48 -28.70 13.43 15.10
CA LEU A 48 -29.35 13.70 16.38
C LEU A 48 -30.62 12.83 16.55
N PRO A 49 -30.95 12.42 17.79
CA PRO A 49 -32.10 12.99 18.50
C PRO A 49 -31.73 13.29 19.98
N ASP A 50 -32.34 14.15 20.78
CA ASP A 50 -33.35 15.21 20.70
C ASP A 50 -33.55 15.68 22.17
N LEU A 51 -34.31 16.74 22.42
CA LEU A 51 -34.85 17.18 23.73
C LEU A 51 -33.95 17.90 24.77
N LEU A 52 -34.45 19.08 25.14
CA LEU A 52 -34.20 19.88 26.35
C LEU A 52 -34.94 19.25 27.57
N PRO A 53 -34.47 19.45 28.82
CA PRO A 53 -35.11 20.43 29.72
C PRO A 53 -34.05 21.35 30.38
N THR A 54 -34.21 22.68 30.49
CA THR A 54 -35.14 23.49 31.30
C THR A 54 -35.00 23.35 32.82
N ASP A 55 -34.84 24.52 33.44
CA ASP A 55 -35.00 24.90 34.85
C ASP A 55 -34.16 24.24 35.94
N GLY A 56 -33.42 25.09 36.64
CA GLY A 56 -32.89 24.81 37.95
C GLY A 56 -33.75 25.48 39.01
N THR A 57 -34.26 24.67 39.95
CA THR A 57 -34.53 25.06 41.34
C THR A 57 -35.32 26.36 41.58
N ASP A 58 -36.64 26.29 41.43
CA ASP A 58 -37.55 26.83 42.45
C ASP A 58 -38.80 25.95 42.53
N ASP A 59 -38.91 25.19 43.62
CA ASP A 59 -40.15 24.53 44.04
C ASP A 59 -40.31 24.79 45.54
N THR A 60 -40.52 26.07 45.85
CA THR A 60 -41.04 26.50 47.14
C THR A 60 -42.56 26.28 47.18
N ASP A 61 -43.02 25.06 47.45
CA ASP A 61 -44.42 24.88 47.90
C ASP A 61 -44.58 23.82 49.00
N SER A 62 -45.39 24.18 49.99
CA SER A 62 -45.80 23.39 51.14
C SER A 62 -47.29 23.67 51.38
N PRO A 63 -48.20 22.85 50.85
CA PRO A 63 -49.63 23.03 51.15
C PRO A 63 -50.31 21.75 51.64
N TYR A 64 -50.82 21.81 52.89
CA TYR A 64 -52.23 21.67 53.31
C TYR A 64 -52.23 21.47 54.86
N GLU A 65 -52.84 22.33 55.68
CA GLU A 65 -54.29 22.41 55.98
C GLU A 65 -54.84 21.11 56.65
N ASN A 66 -55.66 21.12 57.71
CA ASN A 66 -56.62 22.15 58.13
C ASN A 66 -57.23 21.96 59.55
N VAL A 67 -57.83 23.06 60.09
CA VAL A 67 -59.05 23.13 60.95
C VAL A 67 -59.10 22.44 62.34
N VAL A 68 -59.30 23.24 63.41
CA VAL A 68 -59.47 22.78 64.82
C VAL A 68 -60.57 23.55 65.57
N PRO A 69 -61.69 22.91 66.02
CA PRO A 69 -62.77 23.63 66.72
C PRO A 69 -63.31 23.00 68.05
N GLY A 70 -63.14 23.69 69.19
CA GLY A 70 -63.98 23.56 70.40
C GLY A 70 -63.50 22.62 71.53
N SER A 71 -63.87 22.80 72.82
CA SER A 71 -64.77 23.78 73.47
C SER A 71 -64.45 23.93 74.97
N ALA A 72 -64.84 25.07 75.58
CA ALA A 72 -64.78 25.32 77.05
C ALA A 72 -65.87 24.54 77.83
N PRO A 73 -65.83 24.47 79.19
CA PRO A 73 -66.16 25.61 80.08
C PRO A 73 -65.01 25.96 81.05
N THR A 74 -64.78 27.20 81.50
CA THR A 74 -65.65 28.16 82.23
C THR A 74 -66.04 27.68 83.63
N GLY A 75 -65.44 28.26 84.68
CA GLY A 75 -65.69 27.88 86.06
C GLY A 75 -64.90 28.67 87.11
N THR A 76 -65.10 29.99 87.17
CA THR A 76 -64.56 30.87 88.21
C THR A 76 -65.20 30.62 89.59
N ALA A 77 -64.41 30.54 90.66
CA ALA A 77 -64.63 31.21 91.96
C ALA A 77 -63.65 30.70 93.04
N GLY A 78 -63.40 31.50 94.08
CA GLY A 78 -62.81 31.02 95.33
C GLY A 78 -61.41 31.56 95.69
N LYS A 79 -61.30 32.86 95.93
CA LYS A 79 -60.23 33.42 96.76
C LYS A 79 -60.81 33.77 98.13
N GLU A 80 -60.01 33.57 99.19
CA GLU A 80 -60.32 33.76 100.62
C GLU A 80 -61.32 32.72 101.18
N THR A 81 -60.92 31.83 102.09
CA THR A 81 -60.42 32.17 103.43
C THR A 81 -59.37 31.20 103.98
N GLN A 82 -58.35 31.78 104.63
CA GLN A 82 -57.89 31.49 105.99
C GLN A 82 -58.26 30.12 106.60
N HIS A 83 -57.30 29.19 106.68
CA HIS A 83 -56.60 28.89 107.95
C HIS A 83 -55.50 27.83 107.77
N SER A 84 -54.35 28.06 108.40
CA SER A 84 -53.39 26.99 108.69
C SER A 84 -54.00 26.07 109.77
N PRO A 85 -53.83 24.74 109.62
CA PRO A 85 -52.89 24.08 110.53
C PRO A 85 -52.02 23.01 109.84
N GLU A 86 -51.12 22.40 110.63
CA GLU A 86 -50.44 21.12 110.32
C GLU A 86 -49.32 21.15 109.25
N HIS A 87 -48.32 21.99 109.48
CA HIS A 87 -46.99 22.03 108.81
C HIS A 87 -46.15 20.72 109.00
N TRP A 88 -46.75 19.55 109.25
CA TRP A 88 -46.04 18.34 109.70
C TRP A 88 -46.20 17.11 108.77
N SER A 89 -47.15 17.09 107.82
CA SER A 89 -47.27 15.99 106.83
C SER A 89 -46.42 16.22 105.56
N ARG A 90 -46.27 17.47 105.13
CA ARG A 90 -45.60 17.87 103.87
C ARG A 90 -44.16 17.37 103.77
N GLN A 91 -43.46 17.24 104.89
CA GLN A 91 -42.03 16.89 104.93
C GLN A 91 -41.76 15.38 104.74
N ARG A 92 -42.76 14.51 104.95
CA ARG A 92 -42.67 13.07 104.64
C ARG A 92 -43.12 12.72 103.22
N CYS A 93 -43.92 13.58 102.58
CA CYS A 93 -44.33 13.38 101.18
C CYS A 93 -43.23 13.74 100.16
N ILE A 94 -42.30 14.64 100.51
CA ILE A 94 -41.16 15.03 99.65
C ILE A 94 -40.26 13.83 99.28
N PRO A 95 -39.75 13.00 100.21
CA PRO A 95 -38.94 11.84 99.84
C PRO A 95 -39.73 10.80 99.04
N VAL A 96 -41.02 10.60 99.34
CA VAL A 96 -41.88 9.66 98.60
C VAL A 96 -42.13 10.15 97.16
N GLY A 97 -42.36 11.45 96.98
CA GLY A 97 -42.53 12.07 95.65
C GLY A 97 -41.24 12.07 94.83
N LEU A 98 -40.08 12.30 95.47
CA LEU A 98 -38.77 12.17 94.82
C LEU A 98 -38.46 10.72 94.42
N LEU A 99 -38.80 9.74 95.27
CA LEU A 99 -38.69 8.32 94.93
C LEU A 99 -39.57 7.97 93.73
N ALA A 100 -40.85 8.39 93.73
CA ALA A 100 -41.75 8.18 92.61
C ALA A 100 -41.25 8.84 91.31
N ALA A 101 -40.77 10.09 91.36
CA ALA A 101 -40.18 10.78 90.22
C ALA A 101 -38.90 10.08 89.71
N SER A 102 -38.05 9.59 90.62
CA SER A 102 -36.85 8.83 90.25
C SER A 102 -37.17 7.49 89.59
N LEU A 103 -38.21 6.78 90.05
CA LEU A 103 -38.69 5.54 89.44
C LEU A 103 -39.27 5.80 88.05
N LEU A 104 -40.07 6.85 87.87
CA LEU A 104 -40.58 7.25 86.55
C LEU A 104 -39.45 7.62 85.58
N LEU A 105 -38.41 8.30 86.07
CA LEU A 105 -37.23 8.64 85.27
C LEU A 105 -36.41 7.40 84.89
N LEU A 106 -36.25 6.43 85.79
CA LEU A 106 -35.63 5.14 85.47
C LEU A 106 -36.43 4.36 84.43
N VAL A 107 -37.77 4.32 84.53
CA VAL A 107 -38.63 3.69 83.51
C VAL A 107 -38.47 4.39 82.16
N ALA A 108 -38.45 5.72 82.13
CA ALA A 108 -38.24 6.50 80.90
C ALA A 108 -36.85 6.23 80.26
N LEU A 109 -35.79 6.09 81.06
CA LEU A 109 -34.46 5.73 80.55
C LEU A 109 -34.43 4.29 80.00
N VAL A 110 -35.11 3.35 80.66
CA VAL A 110 -35.20 1.96 80.18
C VAL A 110 -36.02 1.87 78.88
N THR A 111 -37.15 2.58 78.76
CA THR A 111 -37.92 2.59 77.51
C THR A 111 -37.16 3.27 76.37
N LEU A 112 -36.47 4.39 76.63
CA LEU A 112 -35.57 5.02 75.66
C LEU A 112 -34.44 4.08 75.23
N GLY A 113 -33.85 3.33 76.16
CA GLY A 113 -32.82 2.33 75.85
C GLY A 113 -33.33 1.20 74.95
N ILE A 114 -34.55 0.70 75.21
CA ILE A 114 -35.21 -0.32 74.37
C ILE A 114 -35.52 0.25 72.97
N CYS A 115 -36.09 1.46 72.89
CA CYS A 115 -36.38 2.13 71.62
C CYS A 115 -35.11 2.39 70.81
N TYR A 116 -34.04 2.88 71.45
CA TYR A 116 -32.75 3.10 70.80
C TYR A 116 -32.17 1.79 70.25
N TRP A 117 -32.11 0.74 71.09
CA TRP A 117 -31.66 -0.59 70.66
C TRP A 117 -32.49 -1.16 69.50
N GLN A 118 -33.81 -0.97 69.51
CA GLN A 118 -34.70 -1.38 68.44
C GLN A 118 -34.42 -0.62 67.14
N VAL A 119 -34.24 0.71 67.20
CA VAL A 119 -33.91 1.53 66.02
C VAL A 119 -32.52 1.18 65.48
N THR A 120 -31.50 1.05 66.34
CA THR A 120 -30.15 0.61 65.93
C THR A 120 -30.21 -0.74 65.22
N ARG A 121 -31.00 -1.70 65.74
CA ARG A 121 -31.15 -3.03 65.14
C ARG A 121 -31.93 -3.02 63.83
N GLN A 122 -32.94 -2.16 63.69
CA GLN A 122 -33.63 -1.93 62.41
C GLN A 122 -32.68 -1.34 61.37
N LEU A 123 -31.91 -0.32 61.75
CA LEU A 123 -30.92 0.32 60.86
C LEU A 123 -29.83 -0.69 60.42
N GLN A 124 -29.40 -1.57 61.33
CA GLN A 124 -28.41 -2.61 61.07
C GLN A 124 -28.94 -3.73 60.16
N ASN A 125 -30.25 -4.02 60.17
CA ASN A 125 -30.85 -4.94 59.20
C ASN A 125 -30.91 -4.30 57.80
N ILE A 126 -31.36 -3.04 57.70
CA ILE A 126 -31.44 -2.30 56.44
C ILE A 126 -30.03 -2.11 55.83
N SER A 127 -29.01 -1.84 56.66
CA SER A 127 -27.64 -1.72 56.17
C SER A 127 -27.11 -3.03 55.60
N MET A 128 -27.45 -4.19 56.19
CA MET A 128 -27.03 -5.50 55.67
C MET A 128 -27.68 -5.82 54.31
N GLU A 129 -28.96 -5.46 54.12
CA GLU A 129 -29.63 -5.59 52.83
C GLU A 129 -28.96 -4.68 51.78
N GLN A 130 -28.74 -3.41 52.11
CA GLN A 130 -28.09 -2.45 51.22
C GLN A 130 -26.62 -2.81 50.91
N ASP A 131 -25.88 -3.37 51.86
CA ASP A 131 -24.52 -3.89 51.64
C ASP A 131 -24.56 -5.10 50.70
N SER A 132 -25.58 -5.97 50.78
CA SER A 132 -25.73 -7.09 49.84
C SER A 132 -25.98 -6.62 48.41
N GLU A 133 -26.80 -5.59 48.21
CA GLU A 133 -27.03 -4.99 46.89
C GLU A 133 -25.81 -4.23 46.38
N ARG A 134 -25.15 -3.45 47.23
CA ARG A 134 -23.90 -2.76 46.89
C ARG A 134 -22.82 -3.76 46.48
N ASN A 135 -22.69 -4.88 47.18
CA ASN A 135 -21.75 -5.94 46.82
C ASN A 135 -22.12 -6.58 45.48
N ARG A 136 -23.40 -6.82 45.20
CA ARG A 136 -23.89 -7.30 43.89
C ARG A 136 -23.55 -6.33 42.77
N PHE A 137 -23.88 -5.04 42.90
CA PHE A 137 -23.54 -4.03 41.90
C PHE A 137 -22.03 -3.85 41.74
N SER A 138 -21.25 -3.97 42.83
CA SER A 138 -19.78 -3.96 42.75
C SER A 138 -19.23 -5.16 41.97
N GLN A 139 -19.84 -6.35 42.10
CA GLN A 139 -19.46 -7.54 41.34
C GLN A 139 -19.85 -7.41 39.86
N GLU A 140 -21.05 -6.91 39.57
CA GLU A 140 -21.50 -6.65 38.20
C GLU A 140 -20.60 -5.60 37.52
N ALA A 141 -20.26 -4.50 38.21
CA ALA A 141 -19.34 -3.49 37.71
C ALA A 141 -17.93 -4.05 37.44
N GLN A 142 -17.37 -4.84 38.36
CA GLN A 142 -16.07 -5.49 38.17
C GLN A 142 -16.08 -6.48 36.99
N ALA A 143 -17.17 -7.24 36.81
CA ALA A 143 -17.31 -8.15 35.67
C ALA A 143 -17.40 -7.39 34.33
N TRP A 144 -18.09 -6.25 34.30
CA TRP A 144 -18.12 -5.36 33.13
C TRP A 144 -16.76 -4.72 32.85
N GLU A 145 -16.05 -4.27 33.87
CA GLU A 145 -14.70 -3.68 33.75
C GLU A 145 -13.71 -4.71 33.20
N GLN A 146 -13.68 -5.93 33.75
CA GLN A 146 -12.87 -7.05 33.23
C GLN A 146 -13.23 -7.40 31.77
N SER A 147 -14.52 -7.41 31.44
CA SER A 147 -15.00 -7.67 30.07
C SER A 147 -14.57 -6.57 29.08
N LEU A 148 -14.57 -5.30 29.52
CA LEU A 148 -14.08 -4.17 28.73
C LEU A 148 -12.55 -4.22 28.58
N GLU A 149 -11.80 -4.51 29.63
CA GLU A 149 -10.34 -4.70 29.57
C GLU A 149 -9.97 -5.85 28.62
N GLN A 150 -10.63 -7.00 28.74
CA GLN A 150 -10.43 -8.13 27.82
C GLN A 150 -10.73 -7.72 26.37
N ARG A 151 -11.85 -7.03 26.11
CA ARG A 151 -12.20 -6.55 24.76
C ARG A 151 -11.21 -5.52 24.23
N GLN A 152 -10.64 -4.66 25.06
CA GLN A 152 -9.59 -3.74 24.64
C GLN A 152 -8.28 -4.48 24.30
N GLN A 153 -7.90 -5.48 25.10
CA GLN A 153 -6.73 -6.33 24.81
C GLN A 153 -6.91 -7.13 23.51
N GLU A 154 -8.09 -7.72 23.30
CA GLU A 154 -8.44 -8.40 22.04
C GLU A 154 -8.40 -7.44 20.85
N LEU A 155 -8.94 -6.23 20.98
CA LEU A 155 -8.93 -5.23 19.91
C LEU A 155 -7.51 -4.74 19.59
N ALA A 156 -6.70 -4.48 20.62
CA ALA A 156 -5.29 -4.07 20.45
C ALA A 156 -4.48 -5.18 19.76
N ARG A 157 -4.67 -6.44 20.16
CA ARG A 157 -4.04 -7.59 19.50
C ARG A 157 -4.46 -7.73 18.05
N VAL A 158 -5.76 -7.64 17.74
CA VAL A 158 -6.26 -7.70 16.35
C VAL A 158 -5.74 -6.52 15.53
N GLN A 159 -5.57 -5.34 16.14
CA GLN A 159 -4.97 -4.17 15.50
C GLN A 159 -3.48 -4.40 15.19
N GLU A 160 -2.71 -5.01 16.09
CA GLU A 160 -1.31 -5.40 15.84
C GLU A 160 -1.20 -6.45 14.73
N GLU A 161 -2.01 -7.52 14.78
CA GLU A 161 -2.06 -8.58 13.75
C GLU A 161 -2.46 -7.99 12.38
N LEU A 162 -3.44 -7.08 12.32
CA LEU A 162 -3.84 -6.39 11.09
C LEU A 162 -2.74 -5.45 10.57
N GLN A 163 -2.08 -4.70 11.45
CA GLN A 163 -0.99 -3.80 11.08
C GLN A 163 0.22 -4.59 10.53
N GLN A 164 0.54 -5.74 11.12
CA GLN A 164 1.56 -6.65 10.61
C GLN A 164 1.17 -7.19 9.23
N ALA A 165 -0.04 -7.74 9.07
CA ALA A 165 -0.53 -8.24 7.79
C ALA A 165 -0.55 -7.17 6.69
N TRP A 166 -0.83 -5.91 7.05
CA TRP A 166 -0.75 -4.78 6.13
C TRP A 166 0.69 -4.47 5.71
N GLN A 167 1.66 -4.49 6.63
CA GLN A 167 3.08 -4.29 6.31
C GLN A 167 3.63 -5.43 5.43
N GLU A 168 3.27 -6.68 5.73
CA GLU A 168 3.62 -7.85 4.91
C GLU A 168 3.01 -7.75 3.50
N GLY A 169 1.74 -7.37 3.40
CA GLY A 169 1.05 -7.13 2.13
C GLY A 169 1.70 -6.00 1.30
N ASN A 170 2.05 -4.87 1.94
CA ASN A 170 2.71 -3.74 1.28
C ASN A 170 4.15 -4.10 0.84
N SER A 171 4.89 -4.84 1.67
CA SER A 171 6.22 -5.37 1.32
C SER A 171 6.14 -6.33 0.12
N SER A 172 5.17 -7.25 0.13
CA SER A 172 4.88 -8.16 -0.98
C SER A 172 4.49 -7.42 -2.27
N GLN A 173 3.67 -6.37 -2.17
CA GLN A 173 3.33 -5.51 -3.31
C GLN A 173 4.56 -4.79 -3.86
N GLN A 174 5.46 -4.30 -3.00
CA GLN A 174 6.73 -3.70 -3.41
C GLN A 174 7.67 -4.75 -4.06
N GLU A 175 7.61 -6.01 -3.64
CA GLU A 175 8.33 -7.11 -4.30
C GLU A 175 7.77 -7.43 -5.68
N LEU A 176 6.45 -7.50 -5.83
CA LEU A 176 5.80 -7.68 -7.12
C LEU A 176 6.19 -6.56 -8.09
N ALA A 177 6.15 -5.29 -7.66
CA ALA A 177 6.60 -4.16 -8.48
C ALA A 177 8.10 -4.23 -8.84
N ARG A 178 8.96 -4.70 -7.93
CA ARG A 178 10.39 -4.98 -8.22
C ARG A 178 10.56 -6.09 -9.26
N TRP A 179 9.75 -7.15 -9.19
CA TRP A 179 9.78 -8.26 -10.15
C TRP A 179 9.22 -7.87 -11.51
N GLU A 180 8.14 -7.08 -11.57
CA GLU A 180 7.58 -6.53 -12.79
C GLU A 180 8.59 -5.63 -13.52
N ALA A 181 9.23 -4.70 -12.80
CA ALA A 181 10.31 -3.88 -13.36
C ALA A 181 11.52 -4.71 -13.85
N LYS A 182 11.83 -5.83 -13.19
CA LYS A 182 12.88 -6.76 -13.62
C LYS A 182 12.46 -7.57 -14.86
N LEU A 183 11.20 -7.99 -14.92
CA LEU A 183 10.62 -8.69 -16.06
C LEU A 183 10.64 -7.79 -17.31
N LEU A 184 10.18 -6.54 -17.19
CA LEU A 184 10.24 -5.56 -18.28
C LEU A 184 11.66 -5.35 -18.81
N ARG A 185 12.67 -5.22 -17.92
CA ARG A 185 14.08 -5.12 -18.35
C ARG A 185 14.59 -6.37 -19.08
N VAL A 186 14.16 -7.56 -18.66
CA VAL A 186 14.54 -8.82 -19.32
C VAL A 186 13.85 -8.95 -20.67
N THR A 187 12.58 -8.55 -20.78
CA THR A 187 11.84 -8.50 -22.06
C THR A 187 12.48 -7.52 -23.05
N GLU A 188 12.87 -6.32 -22.59
CA GLU A 188 13.56 -5.33 -23.42
C GLU A 188 14.94 -5.86 -23.89
N ALA A 189 15.74 -6.39 -22.97
CA ALA A 189 17.03 -6.99 -23.32
C ALA A 189 16.89 -8.17 -24.29
N LEU A 190 15.84 -8.98 -24.14
CA LEU A 190 15.52 -10.07 -25.07
C LEU A 190 15.18 -9.53 -26.46
N ASN A 191 14.36 -8.49 -26.55
CA ASN A 191 14.02 -7.86 -27.83
C ASN A 191 15.27 -7.32 -28.55
N VAL A 192 16.15 -6.60 -27.85
CA VAL A 192 17.45 -6.15 -28.40
C VAL A 192 18.30 -7.33 -28.88
N THR A 193 18.42 -8.41 -28.11
CA THR A 193 19.18 -9.60 -28.57
C THR A 193 18.54 -10.30 -29.77
N GLN A 194 17.21 -10.18 -29.94
CA GLN A 194 16.50 -10.73 -31.08
C GLN A 194 16.71 -9.87 -32.34
N GLU A 195 16.75 -8.54 -32.23
CA GLU A 195 17.12 -7.63 -33.32
C GLU A 195 18.56 -7.85 -33.79
N GLU A 196 19.52 -7.94 -32.87
CA GLU A 196 20.93 -8.28 -33.17
C GLU A 196 21.05 -9.65 -33.87
N LEU A 197 20.29 -10.65 -33.44
CA LEU A 197 20.27 -11.96 -34.08
C LEU A 197 19.71 -11.89 -35.52
N GLN A 198 18.68 -11.07 -35.76
CA GLN A 198 18.11 -10.85 -37.09
C GLN A 198 19.08 -10.12 -38.02
N ASP A 199 19.79 -9.10 -37.54
CA ASP A 199 20.85 -8.43 -38.31
C ASP A 199 21.99 -9.40 -38.67
N VAL A 200 22.49 -10.18 -37.71
CA VAL A 200 23.54 -11.18 -37.95
C VAL A 200 23.06 -12.25 -38.93
N GLN A 201 21.81 -12.70 -38.83
CA GLN A 201 21.22 -13.64 -39.79
C GLN A 201 21.09 -13.03 -41.19
N GLY A 202 20.66 -11.78 -41.32
CA GLY A 202 20.61 -11.05 -42.60
C GLY A 202 21.99 -10.89 -43.24
N LYS A 203 23.01 -10.54 -42.44
CA LYS A 203 24.42 -10.49 -42.88
C LYS A 203 24.94 -11.85 -43.32
N LEU A 204 24.60 -12.92 -42.61
CA LEU A 204 24.99 -14.28 -42.98
C LEU A 204 24.39 -14.70 -44.33
N ILE A 205 23.10 -14.43 -44.56
CA ILE A 205 22.42 -14.70 -45.84
C ILE A 205 23.07 -13.88 -46.98
N ALA A 206 23.39 -12.60 -46.76
CA ALA A 206 24.06 -11.78 -47.76
C ALA A 206 25.47 -12.31 -48.11
N ILE A 207 26.21 -12.81 -47.11
CA ILE A 207 27.51 -13.46 -47.32
C ILE A 207 27.33 -14.79 -48.06
N GLU A 208 26.34 -15.61 -47.68
CA GLU A 208 26.05 -16.89 -48.33
C GLU A 208 25.68 -16.71 -49.81
N GLN A 209 24.87 -15.70 -50.14
CA GLN A 209 24.55 -15.32 -51.52
C GLN A 209 25.79 -14.85 -52.28
N ALA A 210 26.64 -14.02 -51.67
CA ALA A 210 27.89 -13.58 -52.29
C ALA A 210 28.85 -14.75 -52.54
N VAL A 211 29.03 -15.65 -51.56
CA VAL A 211 29.84 -16.87 -51.69
C VAL A 211 29.25 -17.80 -52.75
N SER A 212 27.94 -18.00 -52.79
CA SER A 212 27.27 -18.80 -53.81
C SER A 212 27.52 -18.24 -55.21
N SER A 213 27.43 -16.92 -55.39
CA SER A 213 27.72 -16.27 -56.68
C SER A 213 29.18 -16.44 -57.13
N LEU A 214 30.13 -16.49 -56.18
CA LEU A 214 31.54 -16.79 -56.44
C LEU A 214 31.77 -18.28 -56.72
N HIS A 215 31.04 -19.16 -56.03
CA HIS A 215 31.14 -20.61 -56.13
C HIS A 215 30.72 -21.14 -57.51
N VAL A 216 29.80 -20.44 -58.19
CA VAL A 216 29.50 -20.68 -59.62
C VAL A 216 30.77 -20.65 -60.47
N CYS A 217 31.72 -19.76 -60.20
CA CYS A 217 33.02 -19.71 -60.91
C CYS A 217 34.15 -20.54 -60.26
N LEU A 218 33.87 -21.29 -59.20
CA LEU A 218 34.81 -22.28 -58.65
C LEU A 218 34.47 -23.70 -59.12
N ASN A 219 33.19 -24.00 -59.35
CA ASN A 219 32.71 -25.33 -59.72
C ASN A 219 32.32 -25.49 -61.19
N ALA A 220 32.03 -24.40 -61.92
CA ALA A 220 31.87 -24.43 -63.37
C ALA A 220 33.12 -23.86 -64.04
N ASP A 221 33.40 -24.29 -65.27
CA ASP A 221 34.45 -23.75 -66.14
C ASP A 221 34.13 -22.30 -66.56
N CYS A 222 34.26 -21.35 -65.62
CA CYS A 222 34.02 -19.92 -65.88
C CYS A 222 35.00 -19.29 -66.89
N CYS A 223 36.00 -20.06 -67.33
CA CYS A 223 36.93 -19.67 -68.37
C CYS A 223 36.98 -20.75 -69.47
N PRO A 224 37.06 -20.37 -70.76
CA PRO A 224 37.23 -21.33 -71.85
C PRO A 224 38.53 -22.14 -71.70
N SER A 225 38.58 -23.32 -72.29
CA SER A 225 39.75 -24.20 -72.27
C SER A 225 41.03 -23.46 -72.70
N GLY A 226 42.09 -23.56 -71.89
CA GLY A 226 43.36 -22.85 -72.10
C GLY A 226 43.44 -21.43 -71.50
N TRP A 227 42.41 -20.99 -70.77
CA TRP A 227 42.41 -19.71 -70.07
C TRP A 227 42.54 -19.89 -68.54
N LEU A 228 43.36 -19.07 -67.91
CA LEU A 228 43.57 -19.04 -66.47
C LEU A 228 42.56 -18.11 -65.78
N LEU A 229 41.77 -18.63 -64.84
CA LEU A 229 40.95 -17.79 -63.97
C LEU A 229 41.83 -17.09 -62.92
N TYR A 230 41.83 -15.76 -62.92
CA TYR A 230 42.45 -14.95 -61.89
C TYR A 230 41.45 -13.90 -61.38
N ARG A 231 41.24 -13.82 -60.05
CA ARG A 231 40.25 -12.95 -59.36
C ARG A 231 38.95 -12.68 -60.16
N GLY A 232 38.29 -13.76 -60.60
CA GLY A 232 37.00 -13.71 -61.31
C GLY A 232 37.05 -13.37 -62.81
N LYS A 233 38.23 -13.43 -63.44
CA LYS A 233 38.43 -12.95 -64.82
C LYS A 233 39.43 -13.84 -65.55
N CYS A 234 39.15 -14.15 -66.81
CA CYS A 234 39.94 -15.09 -67.59
C CYS A 234 41.14 -14.41 -68.25
N LEU A 235 42.31 -15.02 -68.14
CA LEU A 235 43.55 -14.58 -68.75
C LEU A 235 44.05 -15.64 -69.74
N PHE A 236 44.41 -15.22 -70.94
CA PHE A 236 45.08 -16.07 -71.91
C PHE A 236 46.56 -15.71 -71.98
N ILE A 237 47.43 -16.71 -71.97
CA ILE A 237 48.88 -16.55 -72.13
C ILE A 237 49.27 -17.29 -73.41
N SER A 238 49.74 -16.55 -74.42
CA SER A 238 50.17 -17.14 -75.68
C SER A 238 51.49 -17.91 -75.49
N GLU A 239 51.46 -19.21 -75.80
CA GLU A 239 52.64 -20.09 -75.82
C GLU A 239 53.74 -19.55 -76.77
N VAL A 240 53.33 -18.90 -77.85
CA VAL A 240 54.22 -18.29 -78.85
C VAL A 240 54.44 -16.81 -78.52
N ASN A 241 55.69 -16.37 -78.53
CA ASN A 241 56.06 -14.96 -78.37
C ASN A 241 55.68 -14.18 -79.65
N LYS A 242 54.92 -13.09 -79.50
CA LYS A 242 54.39 -12.27 -80.59
C LYS A 242 54.84 -10.82 -80.41
N ASN A 243 54.92 -10.04 -81.49
CA ASN A 243 55.10 -8.59 -81.37
C ASN A 243 53.82 -7.92 -80.82
N TRP A 244 53.89 -6.62 -80.50
CA TRP A 244 52.77 -5.90 -79.90
C TRP A 244 51.51 -5.89 -80.78
N SER A 245 51.64 -5.64 -82.08
CA SER A 245 50.52 -5.58 -83.02
C SER A 245 49.86 -6.94 -83.21
N ASP A 246 50.66 -8.00 -83.37
CA ASP A 246 50.17 -9.36 -83.52
C ASP A 246 49.48 -9.85 -82.23
N SER A 247 50.02 -9.45 -81.07
CA SER A 247 49.39 -9.73 -79.76
C SER A 247 48.04 -9.01 -79.61
N TYR A 248 47.95 -7.76 -80.09
CA TYR A 248 46.71 -6.98 -80.06
C TYR A 248 45.63 -7.64 -80.92
N TRP A 249 45.94 -8.03 -82.15
CA TRP A 249 44.99 -8.72 -83.03
C TRP A 249 44.62 -10.11 -82.52
N ASP A 250 45.58 -10.93 -82.06
CA ASP A 250 45.30 -12.25 -81.46
C ASP A 250 44.38 -12.17 -80.23
N CYS A 251 44.50 -11.11 -79.42
CA CYS A 251 43.54 -10.84 -78.35
C CYS A 251 42.15 -10.47 -78.89
N LYS A 252 42.08 -9.59 -79.90
CA LYS A 252 40.82 -9.12 -80.50
C LYS A 252 40.06 -10.25 -81.20
N ASP A 253 40.74 -11.12 -81.92
CA ASP A 253 40.17 -12.31 -82.57
C ASP A 253 39.60 -13.29 -81.54
N LYS A 254 40.27 -13.43 -80.39
CA LYS A 254 39.77 -14.19 -79.23
C LYS A 254 38.70 -13.45 -78.41
N SER A 255 38.10 -12.40 -78.96
CA SER A 255 37.09 -11.56 -78.29
C SER A 255 37.53 -11.00 -76.93
N SER A 256 38.81 -10.70 -76.80
CA SER A 256 39.45 -10.26 -75.55
C SER A 256 40.22 -8.95 -75.73
N LEU A 257 40.78 -8.43 -74.64
CA LEU A 257 41.54 -7.18 -74.64
C LEU A 257 43.01 -7.47 -74.36
N LEU A 258 43.89 -6.87 -75.16
CA LEU A 258 45.32 -6.91 -74.87
C LEU A 258 45.58 -6.21 -73.54
N LEU A 259 46.37 -6.89 -72.72
CA LEU A 259 46.66 -6.52 -71.35
C LEU A 259 47.85 -5.55 -71.29
N VAL A 260 47.67 -4.42 -70.60
CA VAL A 260 48.66 -3.33 -70.55
C VAL A 260 48.84 -2.81 -69.12
N LYS A 261 50.07 -2.93 -68.60
CA LYS A 261 50.50 -2.36 -67.33
C LYS A 261 50.56 -0.84 -67.43
N ARG A 262 49.55 -0.15 -66.88
CA ARG A 262 49.65 1.28 -66.62
C ARG A 262 50.84 1.55 -65.70
N GLY A 263 51.54 2.66 -65.95
CA GLY A 263 52.79 3.04 -65.28
C GLY A 263 52.72 2.94 -63.75
N TRP A 264 53.84 2.51 -63.18
CA TRP A 264 54.13 2.53 -61.77
C TRP A 264 54.41 3.98 -61.40
N GLU A 265 53.50 4.61 -60.65
CA GLU A 265 53.75 5.94 -60.14
C GLU A 265 54.94 5.88 -59.18
N SER A 266 56.00 6.57 -59.56
CA SER A 266 57.23 6.68 -58.78
C SER A 266 56.92 7.52 -57.54
N TRP A 267 56.60 6.85 -56.44
CA TRP A 267 56.64 7.42 -55.10
C TRP A 267 58.09 7.77 -54.77
N ILE A 268 58.53 8.95 -55.22
CA ILE A 268 59.68 9.63 -54.65
C ILE A 268 59.26 9.98 -53.23
N LEU A 269 59.85 9.29 -52.25
CA LEU A 269 59.78 9.72 -50.86
C LEU A 269 60.46 11.11 -50.80
N PRO A 270 59.80 12.15 -50.25
CA PRO A 270 60.47 13.42 -50.02
C PRO A 270 61.60 13.23 -49.01
N VAL A 271 62.72 13.91 -49.28
CA VAL A 271 63.86 14.08 -48.37
C VAL A 271 63.52 15.11 -47.31
#